data_AF-A0A101PZB6-F1
#
_entry.id   AF-A0A101PZB6-F1
#
_cell.length_a   1.000
_cell.length_b   1.000
_cell.length_c   1.000
_cell.angle_alpha   90.00
_cell.angle_beta   90.00
_cell.angle_gamma   90.00
#
_symmetry.space_group_name_H-M   'P 1'
#
loop_
_entity.id
_entity.type
_entity.pdbx_description
1 polymer ?
#
loop_
_entity_poly.entity_id
_entity_poly.type
_entity_poly.pdbx_seq_one_letter_code
_entity_poly.pdbx_strand_id
1 'polypeptide(L)'
;MHQGNLAEIAAGQDAGRHATSKCVKQVGAVLVRDHTKLDADVKTLADKLKVRLPASPSAEQKKQLAAVQAKAGTSAYDAAWLRTQEAGHRQTLALIDQEIKAGKNSQVVAAARSARPVVAMHLDMVRGGTCHMAGHTGMVGAGTSGEPATVEADTAAVGTAGLAGGGLLAAGGATWLLMRRRSTRTQ
;
A
#
# COMPACT_ATOMS: atom_id res chain seq x y z
N MET A 1 0.07 -2.35 12.01
CA MET A 1 0.19 -2.47 10.54
C MET A 1 0.64 -3.86 10.10
N HIS A 2 1.89 -4.29 10.35
CA HIS A 2 2.42 -5.58 9.84
C HIS A 2 1.53 -6.82 10.12
N GLN A 3 1.21 -7.12 11.38
CA GLN A 3 0.35 -8.29 11.68
C GLN A 3 -1.07 -8.15 11.11
N GLY A 4 -1.57 -6.92 10.96
CA GLY A 4 -2.82 -6.64 10.26
C GLY A 4 -2.73 -7.11 8.82
N ASN A 5 -1.73 -6.65 8.07
CA ASN A 5 -1.51 -7.11 6.69
C ASN A 5 -1.37 -8.63 6.58
N LEU A 6 -0.59 -9.27 7.47
CA LEU A 6 -0.47 -10.74 7.46
C LEU A 6 -1.81 -11.44 7.70
N ALA A 7 -2.64 -10.92 8.60
CA ALA A 7 -3.97 -11.47 8.89
C ALA A 7 -4.89 -11.32 7.67
N GLU A 8 -4.89 -10.15 7.03
CA GLU A 8 -5.70 -9.84 5.85
C GLU A 8 -5.30 -10.67 4.63
N ILE A 9 -3.99 -10.89 4.42
CA ILE A 9 -3.47 -11.80 3.39
C ILE A 9 -3.98 -13.22 3.64
N ALA A 10 -3.88 -13.72 4.87
CA ALA A 10 -4.37 -15.05 5.23
C ALA A 10 -5.90 -15.17 5.03
N ALA A 11 -6.66 -14.17 5.47
CA ALA A 11 -8.11 -14.12 5.33
C ALA A 11 -8.57 -14.04 3.88
N GLY A 12 -7.87 -13.28 3.02
CA GLY A 12 -8.18 -13.18 1.59
C GLY A 12 -7.84 -14.47 0.82
N GLN A 13 -6.73 -15.14 1.15
CA GLN A 13 -6.41 -16.46 0.61
C GLN A 13 -7.44 -17.51 1.04
N ASP A 14 -7.92 -17.42 2.28
CA ASP A 14 -8.97 -18.29 2.82
C ASP A 14 -10.30 -18.10 2.07
N ALA A 15 -10.69 -16.85 1.83
CA ALA A 15 -11.89 -16.53 1.05
C ALA A 15 -11.84 -17.12 -0.36
N GLY A 16 -10.67 -17.09 -1.01
CA GLY A 16 -10.49 -17.72 -2.33
C GLY A 16 -10.84 -19.21 -2.35
N ARG A 17 -10.56 -19.93 -1.25
CA ARG A 17 -10.81 -21.37 -1.12
C ARG A 17 -12.22 -21.70 -0.62
N HIS A 18 -12.74 -20.92 0.33
CA HIS A 18 -13.89 -21.35 1.14
C HIS A 18 -15.14 -20.49 0.99
N ALA A 19 -15.04 -19.30 0.38
CA ALA A 19 -16.21 -18.47 0.14
C ALA A 19 -17.15 -19.11 -0.88
N THR A 20 -18.45 -18.84 -0.70
CA THR A 20 -19.52 -19.33 -1.57
C THR A 20 -19.88 -18.33 -2.65
N SER A 21 -19.80 -17.02 -2.37
CA SER A 21 -20.09 -15.98 -3.35
C SER A 21 -18.87 -15.58 -4.17
N LYS A 22 -19.12 -15.26 -5.45
CA LYS A 22 -18.11 -14.67 -6.35
C LYS A 22 -17.59 -13.34 -5.82
N CYS A 23 -18.46 -12.53 -5.21
CA CYS A 23 -18.11 -11.23 -4.67
C CYS A 23 -17.05 -11.34 -3.56
N VAL A 24 -17.27 -12.21 -2.55
CA VAL A 24 -16.30 -12.40 -1.46
C VAL A 24 -14.96 -12.94 -1.96
N LYS A 25 -14.96 -13.85 -2.94
CA LYS A 25 -13.71 -14.31 -3.58
C LYS A 25 -12.94 -13.17 -4.25
N GLN A 26 -13.64 -12.28 -4.94
CA GLN A 26 -13.03 -11.13 -5.60
C GLN A 26 -12.48 -10.11 -4.59
N VAL A 27 -13.24 -9.77 -3.54
CA VAL A 27 -12.74 -8.90 -2.46
C VAL A 27 -11.51 -9.55 -1.82
N GLY A 28 -11.55 -10.85 -1.51
CA GLY A 28 -10.40 -11.58 -0.95
C GLY A 28 -9.14 -11.47 -1.82
N ALA A 29 -9.28 -11.57 -3.15
CA ALA A 29 -8.16 -11.38 -4.08
C ALA A 29 -7.60 -9.95 -4.06
N VAL A 30 -8.47 -8.93 -3.98
CA VAL A 30 -8.06 -7.52 -3.84
C VAL A 30 -7.29 -7.31 -2.54
N LEU A 31 -7.78 -7.85 -1.43
CA LEU A 31 -7.11 -7.75 -0.13
C LEU A 31 -5.72 -8.40 -0.16
N VAL A 32 -5.60 -9.60 -0.72
CA VAL A 32 -4.28 -10.26 -0.86
C VAL A 32 -3.30 -9.38 -1.63
N ARG A 33 -3.72 -8.85 -2.79
CA ARG A 33 -2.87 -7.97 -3.63
C ARG A 33 -2.39 -6.74 -2.85
N ASP A 34 -3.33 -6.00 -2.27
CA ASP A 34 -3.05 -4.71 -1.67
C ASP A 34 -2.31 -4.83 -0.34
N HIS A 35 -2.73 -5.77 0.52
CA HIS A 35 -2.03 -5.99 1.79
C HIS A 35 -0.64 -6.58 1.60
N THR A 36 -0.39 -7.39 0.56
CA THR A 36 0.97 -7.85 0.24
C THR A 36 1.88 -6.66 -0.08
N LYS A 37 1.39 -5.69 -0.86
CA LYS A 37 2.13 -4.47 -1.17
C LYS A 37 2.35 -3.60 0.08
N LEU A 38 1.29 -3.34 0.85
CA LEU A 38 1.39 -2.58 2.10
C LEU A 38 2.36 -3.24 3.10
N ASP A 39 2.42 -4.58 3.13
CA ASP A 39 3.32 -5.30 4.00
C ASP A 39 4.78 -5.19 3.59
N ALA A 40 5.06 -5.23 2.29
CA ALA A 40 6.39 -4.97 1.76
C ALA A 40 6.88 -3.57 2.13
N ASP A 41 6.02 -2.55 1.95
CA ASP A 41 6.35 -1.17 2.30
C ASP A 41 6.62 -1.01 3.82
N VAL A 42 5.82 -1.68 4.67
CA VAL A 42 6.03 -1.71 6.14
C VAL A 42 7.33 -2.42 6.52
N LYS A 43 7.67 -3.53 5.88
CA LYS A 43 8.94 -4.26 6.11
C LYS A 43 10.15 -3.39 5.76
N THR A 44 10.14 -2.77 4.59
CA THR A 44 11.21 -1.86 4.17
C THR A 44 11.39 -0.69 5.15
N LEU A 45 10.30 -0.10 5.63
CA LEU A 45 10.36 0.96 6.63
C LEU A 45 10.91 0.44 7.97
N ALA A 46 10.47 -0.72 8.43
CA ALA A 46 10.95 -1.33 9.67
C ALA A 46 12.45 -1.63 9.61
N ASP A 47 12.96 -2.13 8.49
CA ASP A 47 14.39 -2.40 8.28
C ASP A 47 15.25 -1.12 8.31
N LYS A 48 14.72 -0.03 7.72
CA LYS A 48 15.35 1.29 7.77
C LYS A 48 15.39 1.83 9.20
N LEU A 49 14.30 1.64 9.96
CA LEU A 49 14.17 2.09 11.34
C LEU A 49 14.75 1.11 12.37
N LYS A 50 15.29 -0.04 11.94
CA LYS A 50 15.81 -1.12 12.79
C LYS A 50 14.78 -1.65 13.81
N VAL A 51 13.51 -1.69 13.40
CA VAL A 51 12.41 -2.22 14.20
C VAL A 51 12.19 -3.69 13.84
N ARG A 52 12.17 -4.57 14.85
CA ARG A 52 11.82 -5.97 14.64
C ARG A 52 10.32 -6.12 14.47
N LEU A 53 9.91 -6.81 13.40
CA LEU A 53 8.52 -7.13 13.13
C LEU A 53 8.18 -8.56 13.59
N PRO A 54 6.97 -8.80 14.10
CA PRO A 54 6.49 -10.14 14.41
C PRO A 54 6.25 -10.95 13.13
N ALA A 55 6.66 -12.22 13.08
CA ALA A 55 6.64 -13.02 11.85
C ALA A 55 5.27 -13.61 11.47
N SER A 56 4.21 -13.38 12.26
CA SER A 56 2.88 -13.96 12.00
C SER A 56 1.76 -13.08 12.54
N PRO A 57 0.50 -13.30 12.11
CA PRO A 57 -0.67 -12.69 12.74
C PRO A 57 -0.70 -12.96 14.25
N SER A 58 -1.33 -12.08 15.01
CA SER A 58 -1.52 -12.27 16.45
C SER A 58 -2.39 -13.50 16.73
N ALA A 59 -2.33 -14.01 17.97
CA ALA A 59 -3.16 -15.15 18.38
C ALA A 59 -4.66 -14.85 18.23
N GLU A 60 -5.08 -13.62 18.53
CA GLU A 60 -6.47 -13.19 18.39
C GLU A 60 -6.89 -13.15 16.92
N GLN A 61 -6.06 -12.62 16.02
CA GLN A 61 -6.35 -12.62 14.58
C GLN A 61 -6.47 -14.04 14.01
N LYS A 62 -5.60 -14.96 14.45
CA LYS A 62 -5.69 -16.37 14.06
C LYS A 62 -6.98 -17.01 14.57
N LYS A 63 -7.40 -16.71 15.80
CA LYS A 63 -8.65 -17.19 16.39
C LYS A 63 -9.87 -16.67 15.62
N GLN A 64 -9.86 -15.40 15.24
CA GLN A 64 -10.91 -14.80 14.41
C GLN A 64 -11.04 -15.52 13.06
N LEU A 65 -9.92 -15.76 12.37
CA LEU A 65 -9.94 -16.50 11.10
C LEU A 65 -10.43 -17.95 11.31
N ALA A 66 -9.99 -18.64 12.36
CA ALA A 66 -10.45 -19.99 12.67
C ALA A 66 -11.97 -20.05 12.90
N ALA A 67 -12.55 -19.04 13.55
CA ALA A 67 -14.00 -18.96 13.75
C ALA A 67 -14.79 -18.75 12.45
N VAL A 68 -14.19 -18.10 11.45
CA VAL A 68 -14.74 -17.97 10.09
C VAL A 68 -14.58 -19.30 9.34
N GLN A 69 -13.40 -19.92 9.39
CA GLN A 69 -13.11 -21.21 8.74
C GLN A 69 -14.01 -22.34 9.21
N ALA A 70 -14.46 -22.33 10.47
CA ALA A 70 -15.46 -23.28 10.98
C ALA A 70 -16.79 -23.28 10.22
N LYS A 71 -17.03 -22.31 9.33
CA LYS A 71 -18.23 -22.18 8.49
C LYS A 71 -17.96 -22.44 7.01
N ALA A 72 -16.73 -22.84 6.65
CA ALA A 72 -16.27 -22.98 5.27
C ALA A 72 -17.27 -23.71 4.36
N GLY A 73 -17.45 -23.19 3.13
CA GLY A 73 -18.34 -23.76 2.13
C GLY A 73 -19.83 -23.49 2.34
N THR A 74 -20.21 -22.73 3.38
CA THR A 74 -21.61 -22.34 3.64
C THR A 74 -21.83 -20.84 3.46
N SER A 75 -23.07 -20.39 3.28
CA SER A 75 -23.39 -18.95 3.23
C SER A 75 -23.05 -18.22 4.54
N ALA A 76 -22.99 -18.95 5.67
CA ALA A 76 -22.54 -18.40 6.94
C ALA A 76 -21.05 -18.06 6.95
N TYR A 77 -20.23 -18.66 6.07
CA TYR A 77 -18.84 -18.27 5.85
C TYR A 77 -18.77 -16.82 5.37
N ASP A 78 -19.42 -16.51 4.24
CA ASP A 78 -19.37 -15.20 3.60
C ASP A 78 -19.82 -14.09 4.56
N ALA A 79 -20.92 -14.33 5.28
CA ALA A 79 -21.44 -13.38 6.26
C ALA A 79 -20.49 -13.18 7.45
N ALA A 80 -19.85 -14.24 7.94
CA ALA A 80 -18.87 -14.13 9.03
C ALA A 80 -17.59 -13.44 8.55
N TRP A 81 -17.11 -13.76 7.35
CA TRP A 81 -15.95 -13.15 6.73
C TRP A 81 -16.17 -11.64 6.57
N LEU A 82 -17.25 -11.21 5.91
CA LEU A 82 -17.55 -9.79 5.68
C LEU A 82 -17.60 -8.97 6.97
N ARG A 83 -18.23 -9.50 8.03
CA ARG A 83 -18.28 -8.84 9.34
C ARG A 83 -16.90 -8.73 10.00
N THR A 84 -16.09 -9.78 9.93
CA THR A 84 -14.71 -9.76 10.45
C THR A 84 -13.87 -8.72 9.71
N GLN A 85 -13.97 -8.69 8.38
CA GLN A 85 -13.26 -7.71 7.56
C GLN A 85 -13.69 -6.28 7.89
N GLU A 86 -15.00 -6.00 7.97
CA GLU A 86 -15.49 -4.67 8.34
C GLU A 86 -14.94 -4.22 9.70
N ALA A 87 -15.02 -5.07 10.72
CA ALA A 87 -14.53 -4.75 12.06
C ALA A 87 -13.02 -4.48 12.07
N GLY A 88 -12.23 -5.33 11.42
CA GLY A 88 -10.78 -5.20 11.31
C GLY A 88 -10.36 -3.91 10.59
N HIS A 89 -11.04 -3.56 9.50
CA HIS A 89 -10.74 -2.34 8.74
C HIS A 89 -11.12 -1.07 9.50
N ARG A 90 -12.25 -1.06 10.21
CA ARG A 90 -12.63 0.07 11.09
C ARG A 90 -11.61 0.29 12.20
N GLN A 91 -11.17 -0.78 12.87
CA GLN A 91 -10.13 -0.70 13.90
C GLN A 91 -8.81 -0.19 13.31
N THR A 92 -8.43 -0.70 12.14
CA THR A 92 -7.19 -0.28 11.46
C THR A 92 -7.21 1.18 11.05
N LEU A 93 -8.33 1.68 10.51
CA LEU A 93 -8.49 3.11 10.19
C LEU A 93 -8.39 3.99 11.43
N ALA A 94 -8.97 3.60 12.57
CA ALA A 94 -8.83 4.34 13.81
C ALA A 94 -7.36 4.43 14.27
N LEU A 95 -6.59 3.34 14.14
CA LEU A 95 -5.16 3.32 14.46
C LEU A 95 -4.34 4.17 13.48
N ILE A 96 -4.65 4.10 12.18
CA ILE A 96 -4.02 4.94 11.16
C ILE A 96 -4.29 6.42 11.43
N ASP A 97 -5.53 6.79 11.72
CA ASP A 97 -5.92 8.17 11.98
C ASP A 97 -5.25 8.72 13.25
N GLN A 98 -5.11 7.88 14.28
CA GLN A 98 -4.35 8.21 15.48
C GLN A 98 -2.86 8.43 15.17
N GLU A 99 -2.24 7.56 14.38
CA GLU A 99 -0.84 7.72 13.96
C GLU A 99 -0.66 9.00 13.12
N ILE A 100 -1.58 9.30 12.21
CA ILE A 100 -1.53 10.52 11.40
C ILE A 100 -1.64 11.78 12.27
N LYS A 101 -2.48 11.74 13.30
CA LYS A 101 -2.76 12.88 14.18
C LYS A 101 -1.66 13.12 15.21
N ALA A 102 -1.11 12.05 15.79
CA ALA A 102 -0.28 12.11 17.00
C ALA A 102 1.06 11.36 16.89
N GLY A 103 1.38 10.78 15.73
CA GLY A 103 2.62 10.07 15.48
C GLY A 103 3.84 10.99 15.56
N LYS A 104 4.94 10.46 16.10
CA LYS A 104 6.20 11.22 16.32
C LYS A 104 7.22 11.01 15.22
N ASN A 105 7.25 9.81 14.63
CA ASN A 105 8.19 9.50 13.56
C ASN A 105 7.56 9.88 12.21
N SER A 106 8.12 10.90 11.55
CA SER A 106 7.58 11.44 10.29
C SER A 106 7.47 10.39 9.17
N GLN A 107 8.36 9.39 9.14
CA GLN A 107 8.30 8.33 8.14
C GLN A 107 7.16 7.34 8.42
N VAL A 108 6.86 7.07 9.70
CA VAL A 108 5.73 6.23 10.10
C VAL A 108 4.40 6.94 9.83
N VAL A 109 4.33 8.24 10.15
CA VAL A 109 3.19 9.10 9.80
C VAL A 109 2.95 9.12 8.29
N ALA A 110 4.01 9.27 7.48
CA ALA A 110 3.88 9.24 6.02
C ALA A 110 3.37 7.89 5.50
N ALA A 111 3.87 6.78 6.06
CA ALA A 111 3.38 5.44 5.72
C ALA A 111 1.89 5.26 6.10
N ALA A 112 1.46 5.77 7.26
CA ALA A 112 0.06 5.75 7.68
C ALA A 112 -0.84 6.56 6.73
N ARG A 113 -0.40 7.76 6.33
CA ARG A 113 -1.11 8.59 5.32
C ARG A 113 -1.28 7.88 3.99
N SER A 114 -0.24 7.18 3.52
CA SER A 114 -0.29 6.42 2.26
C SER A 114 -1.20 5.20 2.34
N ALA A 115 -1.27 4.53 3.49
CA ALA A 115 -2.09 3.34 3.67
C ALA A 115 -3.59 3.66 3.82
N ARG A 116 -3.93 4.80 4.43
CA ARG A 116 -5.29 5.20 4.76
C ARG A 116 -6.31 5.06 3.60
N PRO A 117 -6.08 5.62 2.39
CA PRO A 117 -7.06 5.53 1.31
C PRO A 117 -7.31 4.09 0.85
N VAL A 118 -6.29 3.23 0.91
CA VAL A 118 -6.41 1.81 0.54
C VAL A 118 -7.31 1.07 1.55
N VAL A 119 -7.07 1.24 2.85
CA VAL A 119 -7.87 0.61 3.91
C VAL A 119 -9.32 1.15 3.91
N ALA A 120 -9.51 2.44 3.59
CA ALA A 120 -10.84 3.02 3.46
C ALA A 120 -11.64 2.44 2.27
N MET A 121 -10.98 2.24 1.14
CA MET A 121 -11.56 1.54 -0.01
C MET A 121 -11.95 0.10 0.35
N HIS A 122 -11.08 -0.64 1.03
CA HIS A 122 -11.39 -2.00 1.46
C HIS A 122 -12.56 -2.07 2.43
N LEU A 123 -12.67 -1.11 3.37
CA LEU A 123 -13.85 -1.00 4.23
C LEU A 123 -15.13 -0.77 3.43
N ASP A 124 -15.09 0.05 2.38
CA ASP A 124 -16.24 0.28 1.51
C ASP A 124 -16.71 -1.02 0.84
N MET A 125 -15.77 -1.88 0.40
CA MET A 125 -16.08 -3.18 -0.21
C MET A 125 -16.82 -4.16 0.71
N VAL A 126 -16.77 -3.97 2.04
CA VAL A 126 -17.33 -4.92 3.02
C VAL A 126 -18.34 -4.29 3.99
N ARG A 127 -18.67 -3.01 3.80
CA ARG A 127 -19.46 -2.22 4.75
C ARG A 127 -20.84 -2.81 5.02
N GLY A 128 -21.27 -2.77 6.28
CA GLY A 128 -22.56 -3.32 6.71
C GLY A 128 -22.62 -4.84 6.66
N GLY A 129 -21.47 -5.52 6.65
CA GLY A 129 -21.37 -6.97 6.45
C GLY A 129 -21.87 -7.42 5.08
N THR A 130 -21.85 -6.54 4.09
CA THR A 130 -22.32 -6.80 2.72
C THR A 130 -21.18 -6.56 1.74
N CYS A 131 -21.15 -7.34 0.65
CA CYS A 131 -20.07 -7.28 -0.32
C CYS A 131 -20.41 -6.28 -1.44
N HIS A 132 -19.53 -5.29 -1.64
CA HIS A 132 -19.66 -4.24 -2.62
C HIS A 132 -18.47 -4.28 -3.57
N MET A 133 -18.64 -4.87 -4.76
CA MET A 133 -17.61 -4.88 -5.81
C MET A 133 -17.91 -3.92 -6.97
N ALA A 134 -19.10 -3.30 -6.99
CA ALA A 134 -19.50 -2.35 -8.01
C ALA A 134 -18.66 -1.07 -7.89
N GLY A 135 -17.80 -0.81 -8.88
CA GLY A 135 -16.96 0.40 -8.96
C GLY A 135 -15.45 0.17 -9.05
N HIS A 136 -14.95 -1.05 -8.77
CA HIS A 136 -13.49 -1.32 -8.75
C HIS A 136 -12.98 -2.23 -9.88
N THR A 137 -13.85 -2.64 -10.81
CA THR A 137 -13.48 -3.41 -12.01
C THR A 137 -12.91 -2.57 -13.15
N GLY A 138 -12.75 -1.25 -12.96
CA GLY A 138 -12.45 -0.29 -14.04
C GLY A 138 -11.13 0.47 -13.97
N MET A 139 -10.22 0.23 -13.01
CA MET A 139 -8.96 1.00 -12.90
C MET A 139 -7.74 0.18 -12.44
N VAL A 140 -7.49 -0.97 -13.07
CA VAL A 140 -6.11 -1.49 -13.17
C VAL A 140 -5.81 -1.85 -14.62
N GLY A 141 -5.55 -0.83 -15.42
CA GLY A 141 -4.77 -0.98 -16.63
C GLY A 141 -3.35 -1.43 -16.25
N ALA A 142 -2.85 -2.44 -16.95
CA ALA A 142 -1.47 -2.88 -16.87
C ALA A 142 -0.54 -1.87 -17.57
N GLY A 143 0.53 -1.43 -16.89
CA GLY A 143 1.55 -0.50 -17.42
C GLY A 143 1.05 0.95 -17.44
N THR A 144 1.80 1.98 -17.08
CA THR A 144 3.18 2.31 -17.47
C THR A 144 3.87 3.19 -16.40
N SER A 145 5.19 3.34 -16.54
CA SER A 145 6.07 4.39 -15.96
C SER A 145 6.15 4.46 -14.41
N GLY A 146 7.24 4.09 -13.74
CA GLY A 146 8.59 3.96 -14.24
C GLY A 146 9.18 5.29 -14.71
N GLU A 147 9.05 6.37 -13.95
CA GLU A 147 9.98 7.52 -13.97
C GLU A 147 9.81 8.38 -12.68
N PRO A 148 10.90 8.86 -12.05
CA PRO A 148 10.85 9.75 -10.91
C PRO A 148 10.53 11.18 -11.35
N ALA A 149 9.54 11.80 -10.71
CA ALA A 149 9.26 13.22 -10.89
C ALA A 149 10.46 14.07 -10.42
N THR A 150 11.18 14.68 -11.37
CA THR A 150 12.05 15.82 -11.10
C THR A 150 11.17 17.01 -10.74
N VAL A 151 11.34 17.53 -9.53
CA VAL A 151 10.69 18.76 -9.07
C VAL A 151 11.47 19.92 -9.69
N GLU A 152 10.96 20.51 -10.76
CA GLU A 152 11.39 21.85 -11.19
C GLU A 152 10.49 22.89 -10.54
N ALA A 153 11.13 23.87 -9.90
CA ALA A 153 10.51 24.94 -9.15
C ALA A 153 9.97 26.01 -10.10
N ASP A 154 8.76 26.50 -9.79
CA ASP A 154 8.14 27.69 -10.35
C ASP A 154 9.10 28.88 -10.38
N THR A 155 9.35 29.45 -11.56
CA THR A 155 9.53 30.90 -11.72
C THR A 155 8.84 31.34 -13.00
N ALA A 156 7.86 32.21 -12.84
CA ALA A 156 7.13 32.86 -13.92
C ALA A 156 8.03 33.83 -14.70
N ALA A 157 8.00 33.78 -16.03
CA ALA A 157 8.20 34.94 -16.89
C ALA A 157 7.74 34.67 -18.35
N VAL A 158 7.08 35.68 -18.88
CA VAL A 158 6.49 35.86 -20.21
C VAL A 158 7.52 35.76 -21.34
N GLY A 159 7.15 35.20 -22.51
CA GLY A 159 7.92 35.39 -23.75
C GLY A 159 7.56 34.47 -24.91
N THR A 160 7.30 35.06 -26.08
CA THR A 160 6.80 34.51 -27.34
C THR A 160 7.75 33.60 -28.12
N ALA A 161 7.16 32.62 -28.83
CA ALA A 161 7.48 32.08 -30.17
C ALA A 161 8.96 31.89 -30.61
N GLY A 162 9.33 30.65 -30.95
CA GLY A 162 10.55 30.34 -31.70
C GLY A 162 10.63 28.87 -32.14
N LEU A 163 10.83 28.66 -33.43
CA LEU A 163 10.86 27.39 -34.16
C LEU A 163 12.20 26.63 -34.01
N ALA A 164 12.15 25.34 -34.36
CA ALA A 164 13.14 24.55 -35.12
C ALA A 164 14.17 23.66 -34.40
N GLY A 165 14.24 22.41 -34.92
CA GLY A 165 15.42 21.53 -34.97
C GLY A 165 15.76 20.79 -33.68
N GLY A 166 16.06 19.48 -33.62
CA GLY A 166 16.61 18.56 -34.61
C GLY A 166 17.86 17.88 -34.02
N GLY A 167 18.03 16.56 -34.20
CA GLY A 167 19.28 15.81 -33.93
C GLY A 167 19.40 15.26 -32.49
N LEU A 168 19.33 13.96 -32.16
CA LEU A 168 20.10 12.78 -32.59
C LEU A 168 21.61 12.83 -32.20
N LEU A 169 21.98 11.89 -31.31
CA LEU A 169 23.24 11.10 -31.24
C LEU A 169 24.10 11.17 -29.97
N ALA A 170 24.63 9.97 -29.68
CA ALA A 170 25.83 9.57 -28.93
C ALA A 170 25.77 9.65 -27.39
N ALA A 171 25.83 8.55 -26.64
CA ALA A 171 26.86 7.50 -26.53
C ALA A 171 28.18 7.98 -25.89
N GLY A 172 28.59 7.26 -24.84
CA GLY A 172 29.82 7.44 -24.06
C GLY A 172 29.49 7.89 -22.63
N GLY A 173 29.89 7.24 -21.54
CA GLY A 173 31.00 6.31 -21.32
C GLY A 173 31.80 6.81 -20.11
N ALA A 174 32.16 5.87 -19.22
CA ALA A 174 33.23 5.95 -18.22
C ALA A 174 33.02 6.75 -16.91
N THR A 175 32.67 6.01 -15.86
CA THR A 175 33.46 5.76 -14.63
C THR A 175 34.30 6.85 -13.94
N TRP A 176 33.95 7.06 -12.66
CA TRP A 176 34.79 6.93 -11.45
C TRP A 176 35.98 7.91 -11.22
N LEU A 177 35.75 8.74 -10.18
CA LEU A 177 36.57 8.90 -8.97
C LEU A 177 37.56 10.09 -8.82
N LEU A 178 37.26 10.85 -7.75
CA LEU A 178 38.13 11.54 -6.78
C LEU A 178 39.42 12.20 -7.29
N MET A 179 39.55 13.49 -7.02
CA MET A 179 40.51 13.95 -6.01
C MET A 179 40.23 15.37 -5.53
N ARG A 180 40.80 15.63 -4.36
CA ARG A 180 40.49 16.66 -3.38
C ARG A 180 41.64 17.66 -3.38
N ARG A 181 41.37 18.97 -3.47
CA ARG A 181 41.90 20.05 -2.58
C ARG A 181 42.03 21.42 -3.25
N ARG A 182 41.46 22.40 -2.53
CA ARG A 182 41.97 23.74 -2.18
C ARG A 182 42.13 24.78 -3.30
N SER A 183 41.34 25.84 -3.20
CA SER A 183 41.85 27.20 -3.37
C SER A 183 40.92 28.25 -2.74
N THR A 184 41.45 29.02 -1.78
CA THR A 184 41.08 30.42 -1.46
C THR A 184 42.35 31.04 -0.88
N ARG A 185 43.21 31.67 -1.70
CA ARG A 185 43.29 33.11 -2.06
C ARG A 185 43.64 34.05 -0.89
N THR A 186 44.80 34.70 -1.03
CA THR A 186 45.15 36.13 -0.76
C THR A 186 44.58 36.75 0.53
N GLN A 187 45.41 37.22 1.47
CA GLN A 187 46.41 38.29 1.38
C GLN A 187 47.56 38.06 2.37
#